data_AF-A0A9D6S336-F1
#
_entry.id   AF-A0A9D6S336-F1
#
_cell.length_a   1.000
_cell.length_b   1.000
_cell.length_c   1.000
_cell.angle_alpha   90.00
_cell.angle_beta   90.00
_cell.angle_gamma   90.00
#
_symmetry.space_group_name_H-M   'P 1'
#
loop_
_entity.id
_entity.type
_entity.pdbx_description
1 polymer ?
#
loop_
_entity_poly.entity_id
_entity_poly.type
_entity_poly.pdbx_seq_one_letter_code
_entity_poly.pdbx_strand_id
1 'polypeptide(L)'
;MKSKWFHLKGSVIELRQKGNSIRSIERSLKIPRSTLSGWLKNVVLTQKQQLKLKRNWIRALGKARKQAAIWHNKQKQLRLKIAKEQALATLAKINANDTSLVELALAMLYLGEGSKKSGTAIGNTDPLILKFFINALRVVYEFDVSRIKCELHLRADQDILKTKRFWAKELNIPISSFTSVSIDKRTVGSPTYPTYNGVCILQCGNIAVQRRLVYLSILFCEKFSREWAVSSAGRASD
;
A
#
# COMPACT_ATOMS: atom_id res chain seq x y z
N MET A 1 -35.62 -42.00 -14.24
CA MET A 1 -35.11 -42.59 -12.97
C MET A 1 -35.68 -41.83 -11.79
N LYS A 2 -36.39 -42.49 -10.85
CA LYS A 2 -36.91 -41.82 -9.64
C LYS A 2 -35.76 -41.65 -8.64
N SER A 3 -35.62 -40.45 -8.07
CA SER A 3 -34.58 -40.17 -7.07
C SER A 3 -34.84 -40.96 -5.78
N LYS A 4 -33.78 -41.37 -5.08
CA LYS A 4 -33.87 -42.08 -3.79
C LYS A 4 -34.65 -41.32 -2.70
N TRP A 5 -34.74 -39.99 -2.80
CA TRP A 5 -35.44 -39.15 -1.82
C TRP A 5 -36.93 -38.93 -2.15
N PHE A 6 -37.45 -39.58 -3.20
CA PHE A 6 -38.78 -39.27 -3.75
C PHE A 6 -39.91 -39.36 -2.70
N HIS A 7 -39.78 -40.26 -1.71
CA HIS A 7 -40.72 -40.39 -0.60
C HIS A 7 -40.86 -39.09 0.24
N LEU A 8 -39.84 -38.22 0.28
CA LEU A 8 -39.87 -36.94 1.00
C LEU A 8 -40.42 -35.78 0.16
N LYS A 9 -40.78 -36.00 -1.11
CA LYS A 9 -41.16 -34.93 -2.04
C LYS A 9 -42.38 -34.14 -1.55
N GLY A 10 -43.37 -34.80 -0.96
CA GLY A 10 -44.56 -34.14 -0.39
C GLY A 10 -44.19 -33.15 0.72
N SER A 11 -43.43 -33.62 1.71
CA SER A 11 -42.93 -32.80 2.82
C SER A 11 -42.04 -31.65 2.35
N VAL A 12 -41.22 -31.85 1.32
CA VAL A 12 -40.40 -30.80 0.69
C VAL A 12 -41.26 -29.69 0.10
N ILE A 13 -42.33 -30.03 -0.63
CA ILE A 13 -43.26 -29.07 -1.22
C ILE A 13 -43.98 -28.28 -0.12
N GLU A 14 -44.48 -28.97 0.89
CA GLU A 14 -45.18 -28.35 2.03
C GLU A 14 -44.27 -27.36 2.77
N LEU A 15 -43.03 -27.76 3.07
CA LEU A 15 -42.05 -26.88 3.70
C LEU A 15 -41.77 -25.64 2.84
N ARG A 16 -41.69 -25.80 1.51
CA ARG A 16 -41.50 -24.68 0.60
C ARG A 16 -42.71 -23.76 0.57
N GLN A 17 -43.92 -24.30 0.51
CA GLN A 17 -45.18 -23.54 0.57
C GLN A 17 -45.35 -22.78 1.89
N LYS A 18 -44.82 -23.32 3.00
CA LYS A 18 -44.70 -22.62 4.30
C LYS A 18 -43.69 -21.46 4.29
N GLY A 19 -42.96 -21.25 3.18
CA GLY A 19 -42.03 -20.15 2.99
C GLY A 19 -40.59 -20.45 3.39
N ASN A 20 -40.24 -21.73 3.60
CA ASN A 20 -38.85 -22.12 3.89
C ASN A 20 -37.95 -21.93 2.65
N SER A 21 -36.70 -21.51 2.88
CA SER A 21 -35.71 -21.43 1.79
C SER A 21 -35.23 -22.82 1.37
N ILE A 22 -34.84 -22.99 0.11
CA ILE A 22 -34.27 -24.24 -0.41
C ILE A 22 -33.08 -24.68 0.45
N ARG A 23 -32.20 -23.75 0.85
CA ARG A 23 -31.06 -24.02 1.74
C ARG A 23 -31.45 -24.41 3.16
N SER A 24 -32.65 -24.05 3.62
CA SER A 24 -33.19 -24.51 4.91
C SER A 24 -33.66 -25.95 4.79
N ILE A 25 -34.43 -26.25 3.74
CA ILE A 25 -34.96 -27.59 3.44
C ILE A 25 -33.82 -28.59 3.18
N GLU A 26 -32.78 -28.16 2.45
CA GLU A 26 -31.55 -28.91 2.24
C GLU A 26 -30.87 -29.28 3.56
N ARG A 27 -30.74 -28.33 4.48
CA ARG A 27 -30.11 -28.58 5.79
C ARG A 27 -30.95 -29.49 6.69
N SER A 28 -32.27 -29.34 6.67
CA SER A 28 -33.16 -30.14 7.53
C SER A 28 -33.31 -31.58 7.03
N LEU A 29 -33.44 -31.79 5.72
CA LEU A 29 -33.73 -33.10 5.13
C LEU A 29 -32.50 -33.77 4.49
N LYS A 30 -31.35 -33.07 4.42
CA LYS A 30 -30.10 -33.53 3.80
C LYS A 30 -30.26 -34.00 2.35
N ILE A 31 -31.25 -33.45 1.63
CA ILE A 31 -31.50 -33.73 0.21
C ILE A 31 -30.64 -32.78 -0.64
N PRO A 32 -29.90 -33.28 -1.65
CA PRO A 32 -29.08 -32.43 -2.52
C PRO A 32 -29.88 -31.33 -3.22
N ARG A 33 -29.27 -30.14 -3.31
CA ARG A 33 -29.91 -28.94 -3.89
C ARG A 33 -30.37 -29.13 -5.33
N SER A 34 -29.64 -29.91 -6.13
CA SER A 34 -30.02 -30.24 -7.51
C SER A 34 -31.38 -30.95 -7.58
N THR A 35 -31.66 -31.85 -6.63
CA THR A 35 -32.92 -32.58 -6.54
C THR A 35 -34.05 -31.67 -6.04
N LEU A 36 -33.79 -30.87 -5.00
CA LEU A 36 -34.77 -29.90 -4.48
C LEU A 36 -35.17 -28.87 -5.54
N SER A 37 -34.22 -28.38 -6.35
CA SER A 37 -34.47 -27.40 -7.42
C SER A 37 -35.48 -27.93 -8.44
N GLY A 38 -35.31 -29.19 -8.87
CA GLY A 38 -36.23 -29.83 -9.81
C GLY A 38 -37.65 -29.98 -9.27
N TRP A 39 -37.81 -30.32 -7.98
CA TRP A 39 -39.13 -30.52 -7.38
C TRP A 39 -39.85 -29.23 -6.99
N LEU A 40 -39.09 -28.20 -6.64
CA LEU A 40 -39.65 -26.93 -6.14
C LEU A 40 -39.84 -25.88 -7.24
N LYS A 41 -39.48 -26.19 -8.50
CA LYS A 41 -39.54 -25.27 -9.65
C LYS A 41 -40.90 -24.57 -9.81
N ASN A 42 -41.99 -25.30 -9.57
CA ASN A 42 -43.35 -24.81 -9.79
C ASN A 42 -44.03 -24.31 -8.49
N VAL A 43 -43.33 -24.28 -7.36
CA VAL A 43 -43.91 -23.83 -6.08
C VAL A 43 -43.81 -22.30 -6.00
N VAL A 44 -44.96 -21.63 -6.14
CA VAL A 44 -45.06 -20.17 -6.05
C VAL A 44 -45.11 -19.74 -4.58
N LEU A 45 -44.26 -18.78 -4.21
CA LEU A 45 -44.26 -18.16 -2.88
C LEU A 45 -45.05 -16.85 -2.89
N THR A 46 -45.75 -16.57 -1.78
CA THR A 46 -46.42 -15.27 -1.57
C THR A 46 -45.42 -14.12 -1.46
N GLN A 47 -45.84 -12.91 -1.79
CA GLN A 47 -44.99 -11.70 -1.68
C GLN A 47 -44.42 -11.51 -0.27
N LYS A 48 -45.23 -11.77 0.78
CA LYS A 48 -44.80 -11.71 2.19
C LYS A 48 -43.66 -12.70 2.49
N GLN A 49 -43.74 -13.93 1.99
CA GLN A 49 -42.69 -14.94 2.16
C GLN A 49 -41.42 -14.57 1.39
N GLN A 50 -41.56 -14.08 0.14
CA GLN A 50 -40.43 -13.61 -0.65
C GLN A 50 -39.69 -12.46 0.04
N LEU A 51 -40.42 -11.47 0.57
CA LEU A 51 -39.85 -10.36 1.33
C LEU A 51 -39.14 -10.83 2.60
N LYS A 52 -39.73 -11.78 3.34
CA LYS A 52 -39.10 -12.39 4.53
C LYS A 52 -37.78 -13.07 4.18
N LEU A 53 -37.76 -13.88 3.12
CA LEU A 53 -36.55 -14.55 2.63
C LEU A 53 -35.49 -13.55 2.18
N LYS A 54 -35.88 -12.50 1.45
CA LYS A 54 -34.98 -11.41 1.03
C LYS A 54 -34.37 -10.70 2.23
N ARG A 55 -35.16 -10.33 3.24
CA ARG A 55 -34.67 -9.70 4.50
C ARG A 55 -33.67 -10.61 5.23
N ASN A 56 -33.99 -11.90 5.36
CA ASN A 56 -33.10 -12.86 6.01
C ASN A 56 -31.78 -13.03 5.25
N TRP A 57 -31.85 -13.06 3.92
CA TRP A 57 -30.67 -13.12 3.06
C TRP A 57 -29.80 -11.87 3.20
N ILE A 58 -30.38 -10.67 3.16
CA ILE A 58 -29.66 -9.40 3.37
C ILE A 58 -28.96 -9.39 4.74
N ARG A 59 -29.67 -9.81 5.80
CA ARG A 59 -29.09 -9.89 7.16
C ARG A 59 -27.92 -10.88 7.22
N ALA A 60 -28.07 -12.06 6.64
CA ALA A 60 -27.02 -13.08 6.60
C ALA A 60 -25.81 -12.59 5.79
N LEU A 61 -26.05 -11.93 4.66
CA LEU A 61 -25.02 -11.34 3.82
C LEU A 61 -24.24 -10.25 4.55
N GLY A 62 -24.93 -9.37 5.29
CA GLY A 62 -24.29 -8.35 6.12
C GLY A 62 -23.36 -8.96 7.17
N LYS A 63 -23.81 -10.00 7.87
CA LYS A 63 -22.96 -10.74 8.84
C LYS A 63 -21.76 -11.40 8.16
N ALA A 64 -21.97 -12.10 7.04
CA ALA A 64 -20.90 -12.76 6.31
C ALA A 64 -19.85 -11.77 5.79
N ARG A 65 -20.28 -10.63 5.23
CA ARG A 65 -19.39 -9.55 4.77
C ARG A 65 -18.57 -8.96 5.92
N LYS A 66 -19.20 -8.70 7.07
CA LYS A 66 -18.49 -8.23 8.27
C LYS A 66 -17.43 -9.23 8.72
N GLN A 67 -17.76 -10.52 8.77
CA GLN A 67 -16.82 -11.56 9.14
C GLN A 67 -15.67 -11.70 8.15
N ALA A 68 -15.97 -11.65 6.84
CA ALA A 68 -14.96 -11.67 5.79
C ALA A 68 -14.02 -10.47 5.91
N ALA A 69 -14.54 -9.26 6.14
CA ALA A 69 -13.72 -8.06 6.34
C ALA A 69 -12.79 -8.21 7.56
N ILE A 70 -13.30 -8.70 8.70
CA ILE A 70 -12.48 -8.98 9.89
C ILE A 70 -11.37 -9.98 9.57
N TRP A 71 -11.70 -11.07 8.88
CA TRP A 71 -10.73 -12.10 8.50
C TRP A 71 -9.66 -11.53 7.56
N HIS A 72 -10.05 -10.82 6.50
CA HIS A 72 -9.13 -10.18 5.56
C HIS A 72 -8.23 -9.15 6.25
N ASN A 73 -8.77 -8.35 7.17
CA ASN A 73 -7.98 -7.39 7.96
C ASN A 73 -6.96 -8.10 8.84
N LYS A 74 -7.34 -9.19 9.53
CA LYS A 74 -6.42 -10.00 10.35
C LYS A 74 -5.31 -10.63 9.49
N GLN A 75 -5.65 -11.16 8.31
CA GLN A 75 -4.66 -11.72 7.39
C GLN A 75 -3.72 -10.64 6.84
N LYS A 76 -4.24 -9.44 6.53
CA LYS A 76 -3.40 -8.30 6.14
C LYS A 76 -2.45 -7.90 7.26
N GLN A 77 -2.92 -7.79 8.51
CA GLN A 77 -2.09 -7.48 9.67
C GLN A 77 -0.99 -8.52 9.89
N LEU A 78 -1.31 -9.80 9.73
CA LEU A 78 -0.31 -10.87 9.84
C LEU A 78 0.77 -10.74 8.77
N ARG A 79 0.40 -10.49 7.51
CA ARG A 79 1.37 -10.28 6.42
C ARG A 79 2.26 -9.06 6.68
N LEU A 80 1.69 -7.96 7.17
CA LEU A 80 2.47 -6.77 7.53
C LEU A 80 3.44 -7.04 8.67
N LYS A 81 3.03 -7.81 9.69
CA LYS A 81 3.90 -8.21 10.80
C LYS A 81 5.08 -9.06 10.31
N ILE A 82 4.81 -10.08 9.51
CA ILE A 82 5.85 -10.96 8.94
C ILE A 82 6.82 -10.14 8.10
N ALA A 83 6.32 -9.27 7.21
CA ALA A 83 7.18 -8.42 6.39
C ALA A 83 8.07 -7.50 7.23
N LYS A 84 7.53 -6.93 8.33
CA LYS A 84 8.31 -6.11 9.26
C LYS A 84 9.40 -6.92 9.97
N GLU A 85 9.08 -8.12 10.44
CA GLU A 85 10.04 -9.01 11.10
C GLU A 85 11.18 -9.44 10.15
N GLN A 86 10.84 -9.77 8.90
CA GLN A 86 11.83 -10.08 7.86
C GLN A 86 12.73 -8.87 7.56
N ALA A 87 12.16 -7.66 7.46
CA ALA A 87 12.95 -6.44 7.27
C ALA A 87 13.90 -6.17 8.45
N LEU A 88 13.44 -6.36 9.69
CA LEU A 88 14.28 -6.23 10.89
C LEU A 88 15.42 -7.26 10.90
N ALA A 89 15.16 -8.49 10.49
CA ALA A 89 16.19 -9.52 10.39
C ALA A 89 17.26 -9.18 9.33
N THR A 90 16.87 -8.53 8.22
CA THR A 90 17.82 -8.01 7.23
C THR A 90 18.64 -6.85 7.81
N LEU A 91 18.00 -5.89 8.48
CA LEU A 91 18.68 -4.76 9.11
C LEU A 91 19.65 -5.20 10.21
N ALA A 92 19.37 -6.28 10.94
CA ALA A 92 20.27 -6.82 11.96
C ALA A 92 21.59 -7.34 11.40
N LYS A 93 21.66 -7.63 10.09
CA LYS A 93 22.89 -8.08 9.41
C LYS A 93 23.71 -6.92 8.85
N ILE A 94 23.15 -5.71 8.86
CA ILE A 94 23.76 -4.51 8.31
C ILE A 94 24.61 -3.84 9.39
N ASN A 95 25.88 -3.57 9.06
CA ASN A 95 26.72 -2.73 9.90
C ASN A 95 26.38 -1.25 9.65
N ALA A 96 25.73 -0.60 10.62
CA ALA A 96 25.34 0.81 10.51
C ALA A 96 26.52 1.78 10.45
N ASN A 97 27.73 1.34 10.85
CA ASN A 97 28.95 2.15 10.78
C ASN A 97 29.68 2.00 9.43
N ASP A 98 29.20 1.15 8.52
CA ASP A 98 29.75 1.03 7.17
C ASP A 98 29.27 2.20 6.30
N THR A 99 30.14 3.19 6.14
CA THR A 99 29.87 4.37 5.31
C THR A 99 29.69 4.05 3.83
N SER A 100 30.27 2.96 3.33
CA SER A 100 30.08 2.52 1.93
C SER A 100 28.66 2.02 1.71
N LEU A 101 28.10 1.31 2.69
CA LEU A 101 26.70 0.88 2.65
C LEU A 101 25.74 2.08 2.72
N VAL A 102 26.03 3.06 3.57
CA VAL A 102 25.24 4.30 3.67
C VAL A 102 25.33 5.09 2.35
N GLU A 103 26.52 5.22 1.75
CA GLU A 103 26.72 5.87 0.45
C GLU A 103 25.93 5.15 -0.65
N LEU A 104 25.96 3.82 -0.68
CA LEU A 104 25.19 3.03 -1.65
C LEU A 104 23.68 3.19 -1.45
N ALA A 105 23.18 3.14 -0.21
CA ALA A 105 21.76 3.35 0.08
C ALA A 105 21.31 4.77 -0.35
N LEU A 106 22.15 5.77 -0.08
CA LEU A 106 21.94 7.14 -0.53
C LEU A 106 21.94 7.25 -2.07
N ALA A 107 22.87 6.56 -2.75
CA ALA A 107 22.96 6.55 -4.20
C ALA A 107 21.74 5.90 -4.86
N MET A 108 21.24 4.79 -4.31
CA MET A 108 20.03 4.13 -4.81
C MET A 108 18.78 4.98 -4.57
N LEU A 109 18.68 5.66 -3.42
CA LEU A 109 17.63 6.65 -3.20
C LEU A 109 17.72 7.80 -4.21
N TYR A 110 18.93 8.33 -4.44
CA TYR A 110 19.16 9.43 -5.36
C TYR A 110 18.86 9.05 -6.82
N LEU A 111 19.12 7.80 -7.22
CA LEU A 111 18.78 7.31 -8.55
C LEU A 111 17.26 7.36 -8.81
N GLY A 112 16.44 7.08 -7.79
CA GLY A 112 14.98 7.09 -7.90
C GLY A 112 14.33 8.46 -7.70
N GLU A 113 14.80 9.23 -6.72
CA GLU A 113 14.13 10.45 -6.22
C GLU A 113 14.96 11.73 -6.47
N GLY A 114 16.25 11.58 -6.78
CA GLY A 114 17.17 12.70 -6.93
C GLY A 114 16.98 13.49 -8.21
N SER A 115 17.39 14.76 -8.19
CA SER A 115 17.37 15.62 -9.36
C SER A 115 18.42 15.19 -10.38
N LYS A 116 17.99 15.12 -11.64
CA LYS A 116 18.85 14.87 -12.79
C LYS A 116 19.52 16.14 -13.33
N LYS A 117 18.93 17.32 -13.08
CA LYS A 117 19.31 18.58 -13.76
C LYS A 117 19.82 19.67 -12.82
N SER A 118 19.51 19.62 -11.53
CA SER A 118 19.52 20.80 -10.64
C SER A 118 20.49 20.69 -9.47
N GLY A 119 21.74 20.31 -9.72
CA GLY A 119 22.69 20.04 -8.63
C GLY A 119 22.28 18.84 -7.77
N THR A 120 22.84 18.75 -6.57
CA THR A 120 22.40 17.77 -5.57
C THR A 120 21.10 18.25 -4.94
N ALA A 121 19.99 17.65 -5.36
CA ALA A 121 18.65 17.97 -4.86
C ALA A 121 17.75 16.73 -4.85
N ILE A 122 16.77 16.68 -3.95
CA ILE A 122 15.77 15.62 -3.86
C ILE A 122 14.45 16.22 -3.39
N GLY A 123 13.33 15.77 -3.96
CA GLY A 123 11.99 16.20 -3.57
C GLY A 123 11.16 15.02 -3.10
N ASN A 124 10.54 15.11 -1.93
CA ASN A 124 9.66 14.05 -1.45
C ASN A 124 8.53 14.59 -0.55
N THR A 125 7.47 13.79 -0.40
CA THR A 125 6.34 14.09 0.50
C THR A 125 6.50 13.44 1.88
N ASP A 126 7.41 12.47 2.00
CA ASP A 126 7.72 11.75 3.22
C ASP A 126 8.92 12.37 3.95
N PRO A 127 8.73 12.90 5.17
CA PRO A 127 9.84 13.44 5.96
C PRO A 127 10.91 12.43 6.35
N LEU A 128 10.57 11.14 6.46
CA LEU A 128 11.57 10.11 6.78
C LEU A 128 12.63 10.00 5.68
N ILE A 129 12.21 10.06 4.41
CA ILE A 129 13.10 10.00 3.25
C ILE A 129 14.04 11.21 3.23
N LEU A 130 13.50 12.41 3.43
CA LEU A 130 14.30 13.63 3.45
C LEU A 130 15.24 13.71 4.67
N LYS A 131 14.81 13.24 5.84
CA LYS A 131 15.70 13.11 7.02
C LYS A 131 16.85 12.15 6.77
N PHE A 132 16.55 10.98 6.18
CA PHE A 132 17.58 10.02 5.81
C PHE A 132 18.58 10.65 4.83
N PHE A 133 18.10 11.36 3.80
CA PHE A 133 18.96 12.06 2.85
C PHE A 133 19.90 13.07 3.53
N ILE A 134 19.38 13.95 4.39
CA ILE A 134 20.19 14.94 5.12
C ILE A 134 21.25 14.24 5.99
N ASN A 135 20.85 13.23 6.76
CA ASN A 135 21.76 12.54 7.66
C ASN A 135 22.82 11.72 6.91
N ALA A 136 22.46 11.06 5.82
CA ALA A 136 23.40 10.33 4.98
C ALA A 136 24.42 11.27 4.33
N LEU A 137 24.01 12.46 3.86
CA LEU A 137 24.94 13.48 3.37
C LEU A 137 25.94 13.92 4.45
N ARG A 138 25.50 14.10 5.70
CA ARG A 138 26.39 14.47 6.81
C ARG A 138 27.40 13.37 7.11
N VAL A 139 26.96 12.11 7.13
CA VAL A 139 27.80 10.96 7.49
C VAL A 139 28.82 10.64 6.39
N VAL A 140 28.42 10.72 5.12
CA VAL A 140 29.26 10.29 3.98
C VAL A 140 30.11 11.42 3.41
N TYR A 141 29.60 12.66 3.41
CA TYR A 141 30.23 13.79 2.72
C TYR A 141 30.51 14.99 3.63
N GLU A 142 30.38 14.82 4.96
CA GLU A 142 30.58 15.90 5.95
C GLU A 142 29.78 17.17 5.60
N PHE A 143 28.60 16.98 5.02
CA PHE A 143 27.83 18.07 4.45
C PHE A 143 27.28 19.02 5.52
N ASP A 144 27.52 20.32 5.34
CA ASP A 144 26.97 21.36 6.19
C ASP A 144 25.49 21.63 5.89
N VAL A 145 24.62 21.23 6.83
CA VAL A 145 23.15 21.38 6.79
C VAL A 145 22.72 22.85 6.66
N SER A 146 23.53 23.80 7.11
CA SER A 146 23.21 25.23 7.00
C SER A 146 23.07 25.70 5.55
N ARG A 147 23.68 24.96 4.61
CA ARG A 147 23.66 25.25 3.17
C ARG A 147 22.37 24.79 2.49
N ILE A 148 21.50 24.04 3.17
CA ILE A 148 20.26 23.54 2.60
C ILE A 148 19.30 24.70 2.35
N LYS A 149 18.84 24.79 1.11
CA LYS A 149 17.66 25.57 0.74
C LYS A 149 16.51 24.63 0.45
N CYS A 150 15.30 25.09 0.71
CA CYS A 150 14.08 24.32 0.52
C CYS A 150 13.10 25.06 -0.37
N GLU A 151 12.51 24.31 -1.29
CA GLU A 151 11.37 24.72 -2.08
C GLU A 151 10.17 23.86 -1.71
N LEU A 152 9.00 24.48 -1.54
CA LEU A 152 7.76 23.76 -1.27
C LEU A 152 6.85 23.78 -2.48
N HIS A 153 6.38 22.61 -2.92
CA HIS A 153 5.31 22.52 -3.91
C HIS A 153 4.01 22.16 -3.20
N LEU A 154 3.07 23.09 -3.22
CA LEU A 154 1.82 23.05 -2.47
C LEU A 154 0.62 23.01 -3.39
N ARG A 155 -0.47 22.44 -2.88
CA ARG A 155 -1.81 22.57 -3.46
C ARG A 155 -2.41 23.93 -3.11
N ALA A 156 -3.40 24.35 -3.87
CA ALA A 156 -3.98 25.70 -3.83
C ALA A 156 -4.65 26.05 -2.50
N ASP A 157 -5.13 25.06 -1.75
CA ASP A 157 -5.82 25.23 -0.46
C ASP A 157 -4.89 25.05 0.75
N GLN A 158 -3.59 24.80 0.54
CA GLN A 158 -2.65 24.59 1.64
C GLN A 158 -2.10 25.91 2.19
N ASP A 159 -2.01 25.99 3.52
CA ASP A 159 -1.38 27.11 4.21
C ASP A 159 0.15 27.02 4.10
N ILE A 160 0.74 28.08 3.54
CA ILE A 160 2.19 28.18 3.30
C ILE A 160 2.99 28.16 4.60
N LEU A 161 2.59 28.97 5.59
CA LEU A 161 3.34 29.13 6.84
C LEU A 161 3.25 27.87 7.70
N LYS A 162 2.07 27.25 7.77
CA LYS A 162 1.84 25.98 8.44
C LYS A 162 2.72 24.89 7.83
N THR A 163 2.76 24.81 6.50
CA THR A 163 3.58 23.81 5.80
C THR A 163 5.08 24.05 5.99
N LYS A 164 5.55 25.31 5.94
CA LYS A 164 6.94 25.65 6.29
C LYS A 164 7.30 25.23 7.71
N ARG A 165 6.45 25.53 8.70
CA ARG A 165 6.68 25.13 10.11
C ARG A 165 6.71 23.61 10.28
N PHE A 166 5.83 22.90 9.58
CA PHE A 166 5.83 21.44 9.58
C PHE A 166 7.18 20.89 9.09
N TRP A 167 7.63 21.31 7.90
CA TRP A 167 8.88 20.81 7.34
C TRP A 167 10.11 21.26 8.13
N ALA A 168 10.14 22.50 8.61
CA ALA A 168 11.21 23.01 9.47
C ALA A 168 11.38 22.13 10.72
N LYS A 169 10.26 21.79 11.38
CA LYS A 169 10.23 20.90 12.54
C LYS A 169 10.68 19.50 12.18
N GLU A 170 10.12 18.91 11.11
CA GLU A 170 10.41 17.53 10.75
C GLU A 170 11.88 17.33 10.36
N LEU A 171 12.44 18.26 9.60
CA LEU A 171 13.81 18.15 9.08
C LEU A 171 14.86 18.77 10.00
N ASN A 172 14.44 19.43 11.08
CA ASN A 172 15.31 20.19 11.98
C ASN A 172 16.18 21.22 11.24
N ILE A 173 15.55 22.00 10.35
CA ILE A 173 16.18 23.08 9.58
C ILE A 173 15.47 24.41 9.82
N PRO A 174 16.18 25.55 9.79
CA PRO A 174 15.57 26.85 10.01
C PRO A 174 14.44 27.16 9.03
N ILE A 175 13.42 27.88 9.49
CA ILE A 175 12.33 28.31 8.59
C ILE A 175 12.83 29.24 7.47
N SER A 176 13.95 29.93 7.69
CA SER A 176 14.64 30.76 6.70
C SER A 176 15.24 29.97 5.54
N SER A 177 15.48 28.66 5.70
CA SER A 177 15.92 27.77 4.61
C SER A 177 14.84 27.59 3.54
N PHE A 178 13.55 27.85 3.84
CA PHE A 178 12.45 27.70 2.89
C PHE A 178 12.29 28.93 2.00
N THR A 179 13.09 28.97 0.94
CA THR A 179 13.30 30.13 0.07
C THR A 179 12.21 30.34 -0.98
N SER A 180 11.52 29.28 -1.40
CA SER A 180 10.52 29.37 -2.47
C SER A 180 9.33 28.44 -2.22
N VAL A 181 8.19 28.85 -2.78
CA VAL A 181 6.93 28.10 -2.71
C VAL A 181 6.27 28.18 -4.08
N SER A 182 5.93 27.03 -4.64
CA SER A 182 5.16 26.87 -5.86
C SER A 182 3.77 26.36 -5.52
N ILE A 183 2.74 26.97 -6.10
CA ILE A 183 1.34 26.59 -5.88
C ILE A 183 0.79 25.95 -7.15
N ASP A 184 0.32 24.71 -7.06
CA ASP A 184 -0.34 24.02 -8.18
C ASP A 184 -1.76 24.55 -8.38
N LYS A 185 -1.90 25.51 -9.29
CA LYS A 185 -3.18 26.15 -9.64
C LYS A 185 -4.23 25.17 -10.17
N ARG A 186 -3.84 23.98 -10.65
CA ARG A 186 -4.80 22.95 -11.12
C ARG A 186 -5.64 22.35 -10.00
N THR A 187 -5.26 22.61 -8.75
CA THR A 187 -5.87 22.00 -7.55
C THR A 187 -6.91 22.90 -6.87
N VAL A 188 -7.20 24.07 -7.44
CA VAL A 188 -8.26 24.98 -6.97
C VAL A 188 -9.60 24.25 -6.90
N GLY A 189 -10.31 24.39 -5.78
CA GLY A 189 -11.61 23.73 -5.55
C GLY A 189 -11.53 22.24 -5.18
N SER A 190 -10.33 21.66 -5.09
CA SER A 190 -10.14 20.25 -4.72
C SER A 190 -9.49 20.12 -3.34
N PRO A 191 -10.24 19.70 -2.30
CA PRO A 191 -9.76 19.68 -0.93
C PRO A 191 -8.57 18.73 -0.75
N THR A 192 -7.53 19.23 -0.11
CA THR A 192 -6.35 18.48 0.27
C THR A 192 -6.63 17.64 1.51
N TYR A 193 -6.17 16.38 1.50
CA TYR A 193 -6.32 15.50 2.65
C TYR A 193 -5.44 15.98 3.83
N PRO A 194 -5.90 15.87 5.10
CA PRO A 194 -5.21 16.49 6.24
C PRO A 194 -3.78 16.03 6.49
N THR A 195 -3.41 14.83 6.03
CA THR A 195 -2.06 14.27 6.20
C THR A 195 -1.08 14.70 5.12
N TYR A 196 -1.54 15.43 4.08
CA TYR A 196 -0.67 15.96 3.05
C TYR A 196 -0.06 17.29 3.46
N ASN A 197 1.27 17.37 3.46
CA ASN A 197 2.00 18.60 3.76
C ASN A 197 2.80 19.10 2.54
N GLY A 198 2.33 18.81 1.32
CA GLY A 198 3.03 19.22 0.11
C GLY A 198 4.30 18.41 -0.16
N VAL A 199 5.01 18.76 -1.23
CA VAL A 199 6.35 18.22 -1.53
C VAL A 199 7.38 19.20 -1.00
N CYS A 200 8.36 18.71 -0.24
CA CYS A 200 9.54 19.48 0.13
C CYS A 200 10.70 19.06 -0.75
N ILE A 201 11.34 20.03 -1.40
CA ILE A 201 12.51 19.86 -2.25
C ILE A 201 13.70 20.42 -1.50
N LEU A 202 14.68 19.57 -1.22
CA LEU A 202 15.96 19.96 -0.66
C LEU A 202 16.93 20.30 -1.79
N GLN A 203 17.58 21.45 -1.70
CA GLN A 203 18.64 21.90 -2.60
C GLN A 203 19.94 22.05 -1.81
N CYS A 204 20.92 21.20 -2.10
CA CYS A 204 22.20 21.13 -1.38
C CYS A 204 23.37 21.73 -2.17
N GLY A 205 23.19 22.05 -3.45
CA GLY A 205 24.11 22.86 -4.26
C GLY A 205 25.46 22.22 -4.67
N ASN A 206 25.92 21.14 -4.02
CA ASN A 206 27.19 20.50 -4.34
C ASN A 206 27.03 19.48 -5.49
N ILE A 207 27.29 19.88 -6.74
CA ILE A 207 27.18 19.01 -7.93
C ILE A 207 28.08 17.75 -7.87
N ALA A 208 29.20 17.80 -7.14
CA ALA A 208 30.11 16.66 -7.06
C ALA A 208 29.46 15.47 -6.36
N VAL A 209 28.67 15.73 -5.31
CA VAL A 209 27.90 14.69 -4.60
C VAL A 209 26.89 14.02 -5.55
N GLN A 210 26.11 14.79 -6.31
CA GLN A 210 25.19 14.24 -7.31
C GLN A 210 25.92 13.30 -8.26
N ARG A 211 27.02 13.77 -8.88
CA ARG A 211 27.79 12.98 -9.85
C ARG A 211 28.28 11.68 -9.22
N ARG A 212 28.82 11.75 -8.00
CA ARG A 212 29.29 10.58 -7.25
C ARG A 212 28.17 9.57 -7.01
N LEU A 213 27.01 10.02 -6.52
CA LEU A 213 25.85 9.17 -6.26
C LEU A 213 25.30 8.54 -7.55
N VAL A 214 25.18 9.31 -8.63
CA VAL A 214 24.71 8.83 -9.92
C VAL A 214 25.64 7.76 -10.45
N TYR A 215 26.95 8.01 -10.53
CA TYR A 215 27.92 7.01 -11.01
C TYR A 215 27.95 5.77 -10.12
N LEU A 216 27.91 5.93 -8.79
CA LEU A 216 27.90 4.79 -7.88
C LEU A 216 26.68 3.89 -8.13
N SER A 217 25.48 4.49 -8.26
CA SER A 217 24.25 3.73 -8.51
C SER A 217 24.28 2.99 -9.86
N ILE A 218 24.75 3.65 -10.92
CA ILE A 218 24.86 3.04 -12.27
C ILE A 218 25.85 1.88 -12.24
N LEU A 219 27.08 2.11 -11.74
CA LEU A 219 28.13 1.09 -11.70
C LEU A 219 27.72 -0.09 -10.81
N PHE A 220 27.02 0.16 -9.70
CA PHE A 220 26.45 -0.90 -8.86
C PHE A 220 25.44 -1.74 -9.65
N CYS A 221 24.46 -1.11 -10.30
CA CYS A 221 23.46 -1.81 -11.09
C CYS A 221 24.10 -2.61 -12.24
N GLU A 222 25.06 -2.03 -12.96
CA GLU A 222 25.75 -2.69 -14.07
C GLU A 222 26.57 -3.90 -13.62
N LYS A 223 27.28 -3.78 -12.49
CA LYS A 223 28.10 -4.88 -11.95
C LYS A 223 27.22 -6.06 -11.55
N PHE A 224 26.25 -5.82 -10.67
CA PHE A 224 25.48 -6.92 -10.08
C PHE A 224 24.44 -7.50 -11.04
N SER A 225 23.89 -6.70 -11.97
CA SER A 225 23.03 -7.26 -13.02
C SER A 225 23.78 -8.24 -13.92
N ARG A 226 25.06 -7.97 -14.22
CA ARG A 226 25.92 -8.90 -14.98
C ARG A 226 26.25 -10.16 -14.20
N GLU A 227 26.71 -10.02 -12.95
CA GLU A 227 27.09 -11.16 -12.11
C GLU A 227 25.91 -12.13 -11.88
N TRP A 228 24.70 -11.61 -11.66
CA TRP A 228 23.51 -12.44 -11.47
C TRP A 228 23.01 -13.09 -12.75
N ALA A 229 23.15 -12.42 -13.90
CA ALA A 229 22.83 -13.04 -15.19
C ALA A 229 23.71 -14.27 -15.46
N VAL A 230 25.02 -14.18 -15.20
CA VAL A 230 25.97 -15.30 -15.35
C VAL A 230 25.67 -16.43 -14.36
N SER A 231 25.39 -16.08 -13.10
CA SER A 231 25.10 -17.06 -12.04
C SER A 231 23.77 -17.80 -12.21
N SER A 232 22.87 -17.27 -13.04
CA SER A 232 21.59 -17.89 -13.38
C SER A 232 21.71 -18.80 -14.61
N ALA A 233 22.60 -18.47 -15.55
CA ALA A 233 22.89 -19.31 -16.71
C ALA A 233 23.58 -20.63 -16.32
N GLY A 234 24.51 -20.60 -15.36
CA GLY A 234 25.18 -21.83 -14.87
C GLY A 234 24.32 -22.76 -14.02
N ARG A 235 23.15 -22.31 -13.54
CA ARG A 235 22.19 -23.12 -12.76
C ARG A 235 21.08 -23.76 -13.60
N ALA A 236 21.00 -23.44 -14.89
CA ALA A 236 20.04 -24.03 -15.82
C ALA A 236 20.63 -25.19 -16.65
N SER A 237 21.91 -25.51 -16.43
CA SER A 237 22.68 -26.53 -17.15
C SER A 237 23.00 -27.79 -16.32
N ASP A 238 22.41 -27.90 -15.12
CA ASP A 238 22.42 -29.09 -14.24
C ASP A 238 20.97 -29.58 -14.03
#